data_AF-A0A015YFS9-F1
#
_entry.id   AF-A0A015YFS9-F1
#
_cell.length_a   1.000
_cell.length_b   1.000
_cell.length_c   1.000
_cell.angle_alpha   90.00
_cell.angle_beta   90.00
_cell.angle_gamma   90.00
#
_symmetry.space_group_name_H-M   'P 1'
#
loop_
_entity.id
_entity.type
_entity.pdbx_description
1 polymer ?
#
loop_
_entity_poly.entity_id
_entity_poly.type
_entity_poly.pdbx_seq_one_letter_code
_entity_poly.pdbx_strand_id
1 'polypeptide(L)' 'MLDCILKSCVNKIYIIDNSPTDELKVIRNYSEHIIYIFNDSNVGYGVAHNMALRKSIEENVDYHVVINPDISFEKG' A
#
# COMPACT_ATOMS: atom_id res chain seq x y z
N MET A 1 -0.36 -5.92 -10.98
CA MET A 1 -0.84 -6.18 -9.60
C MET A 1 -1.85 -5.13 -9.17
N LEU A 2 -1.45 -3.85 -9.16
CA LEU A 2 -2.31 -2.75 -8.75
C LEU A 2 -3.65 -2.70 -9.51
N ASP A 3 -3.63 -2.89 -10.83
CA ASP A 3 -4.84 -2.98 -11.67
C ASP A 3 -5.79 -4.11 -11.28
N CYS A 4 -5.26 -5.23 -10.79
CA CYS A 4 -6.08 -6.36 -10.34
C CYS A 4 -6.78 -6.02 -9.02
N ILE A 5 -6.07 -5.36 -8.11
CA ILE A 5 -6.61 -4.93 -6.81
C ILE A 5 -7.66 -3.84 -7.02
N LEU A 6 -7.40 -2.87 -7.90
CA LEU A 6 -8.34 -1.80 -8.22
C LEU A 6 -9.64 -2.28 -8.89
N LYS A 7 -9.64 -3.46 -9.50
CA LYS A 7 -10.84 -4.10 -10.05
C LYS A 7 -11.57 -4.99 -9.05
N SER A 8 -11.05 -5.12 -7.83
CA SER A 8 -11.64 -5.93 -6.76
C SER A 8 -12.54 -5.07 -5.85
N CYS A 9 -13.05 -5.66 -4.76
CA CYS A 9 -13.83 -4.95 -3.74
C CYS A 9 -12.99 -4.12 -2.76
N VAL A 10 -11.68 -4.02 -2.96
CA VAL A 10 -10.78 -3.24 -2.09
C VAL A 10 -11.04 -1.74 -2.26
N ASN A 11 -11.45 -1.08 -1.18
CA ASN A 11 -11.87 0.32 -1.19
C ASN A 11 -10.73 1.32 -0.90
N LYS A 12 -9.68 0.89 -0.21
CA LYS A 12 -8.49 1.70 0.13
C LYS A 12 -7.21 0.88 -0.03
N ILE A 13 -6.21 1.48 -0.66
CA ILE A 13 -4.90 0.88 -0.93
C ILE A 13 -3.85 1.78 -0.31
N TYR A 14 -3.22 1.31 0.77
CA TYR A 14 -2.09 2.01 1.38
C TYR A 14 -0.79 1.62 0.68
N ILE A 15 -0.07 2.61 0.15
CA ILE A 15 1.28 2.44 -0.38
C ILE A 15 2.24 3.18 0.55
N ILE A 16 3.07 2.42 1.27
CA ILE A 16 4.06 2.96 2.19
C ILE A 16 5.40 2.98 1.48
N ASP A 17 5.85 4.17 1.09
CA ASP A 17 7.12 4.37 0.42
C ASP A 17 8.22 4.69 1.44
N ASN A 18 9.17 3.76 1.55
CA ASN A 18 10.34 3.80 2.41
C ASN A 18 11.61 4.20 1.64
N SER A 19 11.45 4.77 0.44
CA SER A 19 12.55 5.23 -0.42
C SER A 19 13.17 6.52 0.13
N PRO A 20 14.44 6.82 -0.20
CA PRO A 20 15.07 8.08 0.17
C PRO A 20 14.55 9.29 -0.63
N THR A 21 13.78 9.09 -1.70
CA THR A 21 13.22 10.14 -2.55
C THR A 21 11.73 9.93 -2.79
N ASP A 22 10.98 11.02 -2.91
CA ASP A 22 9.52 11.02 -3.11
C ASP A 22 9.13 10.93 -4.60
N GLU A 23 9.90 10.18 -5.38
CA GLU A 23 9.68 10.03 -6.83
C GLU A 23 8.40 9.25 -7.14
N LEU A 24 8.03 8.31 -6.26
CA LEU A 24 6.87 7.44 -6.43
C LEU A 24 5.54 8.13 -6.10
N LYS A 25 5.53 9.35 -5.56
CA LYS A 25 4.30 10.11 -5.22
C LYS A 25 3.28 10.19 -6.34
N VAL A 26 3.73 10.12 -7.59
CA VAL A 26 2.88 10.15 -8.78
C VAL A 26 1.86 9.00 -8.80
N ILE A 27 2.13 7.90 -8.10
CA ILE A 27 1.25 6.73 -7.99
C ILE A 27 -0.10 7.06 -7.36
N ARG A 28 -0.16 8.08 -6.49
CA ARG A 28 -1.41 8.54 -5.87
C ARG A 28 -2.43 9.05 -6.90
N ASN A 29 -1.96 9.46 -8.08
CA ASN A 29 -2.82 9.98 -9.13
C ASN A 29 -3.43 8.85 -9.98
N TYR A 30 -3.04 7.59 -9.74
CA TYR A 30 -3.51 6.45 -10.52
C TYR A 30 -4.94 6.03 -10.15
N SER A 31 -5.34 6.27 -8.90
CA SER A 31 -6.71 6.02 -8.42
C SER A 31 -6.96 6.77 -7.11
N GLU A 32 -8.20 7.23 -6.90
CA GLU A 32 -8.66 7.81 -5.63
C GLU A 32 -8.61 6.83 -4.46
N HIS A 33 -8.58 5.52 -4.73
CA HIS A 33 -8.43 4.49 -3.70
C HIS A 33 -7.02 4.43 -3.12
N ILE A 34 -6.03 5.09 -3.73
CA ILE A 34 -4.62 5.01 -3.31
C ILE A 34 -4.32 6.10 -2.29
N ILE A 35 -3.86 5.65 -1.11
CA ILE A 35 -3.33 6.49 -0.05
C ILE A 35 -1.82 6.26 0.00
N TYR A 36 -1.07 7.24 -0.47
CA TYR A 36 0.38 7.21 -0.52
C TYR A 36 0.99 7.88 0.71
N ILE A 37 1.91 7.19 1.39
CA ILE A 37 2.60 7.65 2.60
C ILE A 37 4.09 7.52 2.37
N PHE A 38 4.82 8.64 2.41
CA PHE A 38 6.27 8.70 2.21
C PHE A 38 7.00 8.86 3.56
N ASN A 39 8.02 8.03 3.79
CA ASN A 39 8.78 7.98 5.04
C ASN A 39 10.18 8.59 4.96
N ASP A 40 10.59 9.19 3.83
CA ASP A 40 11.92 9.81 3.57
C ASP A 40 13.17 8.94 3.75
N SER A 41 12.99 7.76 4.30
CA SER A 41 14.04 6.85 4.69
C SER A 41 13.46 5.45 4.89
N ASN A 42 14.34 4.46 4.89
CA ASN A 42 13.92 3.08 5.13
C ASN A 42 13.70 2.84 6.62
N VAL A 43 12.43 2.96 7.06
CA VAL A 43 12.01 2.68 8.44
C VAL A 43 11.87 1.19 8.77
N GLY A 44 12.07 0.32 7.77
CA GLY A 44 11.92 -1.12 7.89
C GLY A 44 10.50 -1.63 7.58
N TYR A 45 10.44 -2.85 7.07
CA TYR A 45 9.22 -3.50 6.56
C TYR A 45 8.10 -3.63 7.61
N GLY A 46 8.44 -4.11 8.82
CA GLY A 46 7.45 -4.27 9.89
C GLY A 46 6.88 -2.95 10.41
N VAL A 47 7.70 -1.89 10.42
CA VAL A 47 7.25 -0.56 10.83
C VAL A 47 6.27 0.01 9.80
N ALA A 48 6.61 -0.07 8.52
CA ALA A 48 5.72 0.36 7.43
C ALA A 48 4.36 -0.35 7.47
N HIS A 49 4.35 -1.67 7.66
CA HIS A 49 3.09 -2.41 7.80
C HIS A 49 2.25 -1.97 8.99
N ASN A 50 2.89 -1.73 10.14
CA ASN A 50 2.19 -1.24 11.32
C ASN A 50 1.59 0.15 11.12
N MET A 51 2.17 0.99 10.25
CA MET A 51 1.57 2.28 9.89
C MET A 51 0.23 2.10 9.17
N ALA A 52 0.19 1.25 8.14
CA ALA A 52 -1.03 0.96 7.39
C ALA A 52 -2.09 0.24 8.27
N LEU A 53 -1.66 -0.71 9.09
CA LEU A 53 -2.56 -1.43 10.01
C LEU A 53 -3.21 -0.50 11.03
N ARG A 54 -2.45 0.42 11.62
CA ARG A 54 -3.01 1.41 12.56
C ARG A 54 -4.07 2.28 11.90
N LYS A 55 -3.87 2.68 10.64
CA LYS A 55 -4.87 3.42 9.86
C LYS A 55 -6.15 2.61 9.67
N SER A 56 -6.02 1.33 9.33
CA SER A 56 -7.17 0.41 9.24
C SER A 56 -7.93 0.28 10.57
N ILE A 57 -7.22 0.21 11.69
CA ILE A 57 -7.84 0.16 13.04
C ILE A 57 -8.53 1.49 13.38
N GLU A 58 -7.87 2.62 13.14
CA GLU A 58 -8.42 3.97 13.36
C GLU A 58 -9.72 4.20 12.56
N GLU A 59 -9.78 3.66 11.35
CA GLU A 59 -10.94 3.73 10.47
C GLU A 59 -11.98 2.62 10.72
N ASN A 60 -11.71 1.72 11.66
CA ASN A 60 -12.58 0.61 12.05
C ASN A 60 -13.02 -0.26 10.84
N VAL A 61 -12.06 -0.57 9.95
CA VAL A 61 -12.34 -1.41 8.77
C VAL A 61 -12.48 -2.88 9.16
N ASP A 62 -13.41 -3.58 8.52
CA ASP A 62 -13.68 -5.00 8.83
C ASP A 62 -12.53 -5.94 8.45
N TYR A 63 -11.78 -5.58 7.40
CA TYR A 63 -10.72 -6.41 6.84
C TYR A 63 -9.51 -5.58 6.42
N HIS A 64 -8.32 -6.05 6.78
CA HIS A 64 -7.04 -5.53 6.32
C HIS A 64 -6.26 -6.65 5.62
N VAL A 65 -5.89 -6.43 4.35
CA VAL A 65 -5.15 -7.39 3.56
C VAL A 65 -3.76 -6.84 3.26
N VAL A 66 -2.73 -7.62 3.58
CA VAL A 66 -1.34 -7.30 3.25
C VAL A 66 -1.00 -7.98 1.93
N ILE A 67 -0.54 -7.20 0.95
CA ILE A 67 -0.12 -7.70 -0.36
C ILE A 67 1.36 -7.36 -0.52
N ASN A 68 2.20 -8.38 -0.60
CA ASN A 68 3.61 -8.19 -0.88
C ASN A 68 3.83 -8.12 -2.42
N PRO A 69 4.30 -6.99 -2.97
CA PRO A 69 4.54 -6.84 -4.41
C PRO A 69 5.61 -7.79 -4.97
N ASP A 70 6.48 -8.33 -4.11
CA ASP A 70 7.54 -9.27 -4.51
C ASP A 70 7.02 -10.68 -4.84
N ILE A 71 5.72 -10.93 -4.63
CA ILE A 71 5.07 -12.21 -4.96
C ILE A 71 4.48 -12.09 -6.36
N SER A 72 5.17 -12.67 -7.35
CA SER A 72 4.63 -12.95 -8.67
C SER A 72 4.28 -14.43 -8.80
N PHE A 73 3.10 -14.72 -9.34
CA PHE A 73 2.73 -16.08 -9.73
C PHE A 73 3.06 -16.25 -11.21
N GLU A 74 3.99 -17.14 -11.53
CA GLU A 74 4.17 -17.56 -12.92
C GLU A 74 2.94 -18.37 -13.38
N LYS A 75 2.55 -18.21 -14.64
CA LYS A 75 1.52 -19.06 -15.25
C LYS A 75 2.05 -20.49 -15.26
N GLY A 76 1.32 -21.41 -14.62
CA GLY A 76 1.49 -22.85 -14.83
C GLY A 76 1.05 -23.29 -16.22
#